data_AF-A0AAW1M8Q1-F1
#
_entry.id   AF-A0AAW1M8Q1-F1
#
_cell.length_a   1.000
_cell.length_b   1.000
_cell.length_c   1.000
_cell.angle_alpha   90.00
_cell.angle_beta   90.00
_cell.angle_gamma   90.00
#
_symmetry.space_group_name_H-M   'P 1'
#
loop_
_entity.id
_entity.type
_entity.pdbx_description
1 polymer ?
#
loop_
_entity_poly.entity_id
_entity_poly.type
_entity_poly.pdbx_seq_one_letter_code
_entity_poly.pdbx_strand_id
1 'polypeptide(L)'
;MKFFSEGRKILVKGANQTKLKIPSPKNISKAVEESAQIAVLQQLGQGAEFFTIQVSIPETIHPDMQHLLNNYNDIFAEPKGLPPLREGHNHKIQLKGSAEPINIRPYKCPMLQKDVIETISWCRNYLRIEQYAIAQALMPHQSFW
;
A
#
# COMPACT_ATOMS: atom_id res chain seq x y z
N MET A 1 -0.97 -14.24 -44.37
CA MET A 1 0.46 -14.05 -44.70
C MET A 1 1.30 -15.11 -43.99
N LYS A 2 2.37 -15.64 -44.58
CA LYS A 2 3.29 -16.61 -43.96
C LYS A 2 4.71 -16.03 -43.96
N PHE A 3 5.43 -16.11 -42.85
CA PHE A 3 6.85 -15.71 -42.76
C PHE A 3 7.61 -16.58 -41.73
N PHE A 4 8.94 -16.48 -41.70
CA PHE A 4 9.79 -17.17 -40.73
C PHE A 4 10.35 -16.20 -39.70
N SER A 5 10.34 -16.57 -38.42
CA SER A 5 10.96 -15.82 -37.31
C SER A 5 11.56 -16.82 -36.32
N GLU A 6 12.81 -16.60 -35.89
CA GLU A 6 13.56 -17.47 -34.96
C GLU A 6 13.54 -18.97 -35.37
N GLY A 7 13.68 -19.25 -36.67
CA GLY A 7 13.64 -20.62 -37.20
C GLY A 7 12.25 -21.27 -37.22
N ARG A 8 11.21 -20.59 -36.75
CA ARG A 8 9.82 -21.07 -36.76
C ARG A 8 9.02 -20.42 -37.88
N LYS A 9 8.20 -21.23 -38.56
CA LYS A 9 7.28 -20.75 -39.61
C LYS A 9 5.99 -20.25 -38.98
N ILE A 10 5.72 -18.94 -39.11
CA ILE A 10 4.55 -18.28 -38.54
C ILE A 10 3.53 -18.00 -39.66
N LEU A 11 2.26 -18.32 -39.40
CA LEU A 11 1.13 -18.03 -40.27
C LEU A 11 0.24 -16.99 -39.61
N VAL A 12 0.22 -15.78 -40.16
CA VAL A 12 -0.72 -14.73 -39.79
C VAL A 12 -1.99 -14.88 -40.61
N LYS A 13 -3.10 -15.18 -39.93
CA LYS A 13 -4.45 -15.16 -40.51
C LYS A 13 -5.15 -13.90 -40.01
N GLY A 14 -5.79 -13.17 -40.91
CA GLY A 14 -6.70 -12.08 -40.53
C GLY A 14 -7.89 -12.66 -39.77
N ALA A 15 -8.45 -11.87 -38.85
CA ALA A 15 -9.69 -12.24 -38.18
C ALA A 15 -10.86 -12.04 -39.17
N ASN A 16 -11.70 -13.06 -39.34
CA ASN A 16 -12.93 -12.95 -40.14
C ASN A 16 -14.05 -12.20 -39.41
N GLN A 17 -13.79 -11.68 -38.20
CA GLN A 17 -14.73 -10.91 -37.40
C GLN A 17 -14.31 -9.43 -37.43
N THR A 18 -15.20 -8.57 -37.91
CA THR A 18 -15.00 -7.12 -38.00
C THR A 18 -15.29 -6.39 -36.68
N LYS A 19 -15.85 -7.09 -35.69
CA LYS A 19 -16.13 -6.54 -34.35
C LYS A 19 -15.10 -7.04 -33.35
N LEU A 20 -14.42 -6.10 -32.71
CA LEU A 20 -13.58 -6.38 -31.53
C LEU A 20 -14.50 -6.88 -30.41
N LYS A 21 -14.21 -8.06 -29.86
CA LYS A 21 -14.90 -8.59 -28.69
C LYS A 21 -14.07 -8.30 -27.46
N ILE A 22 -14.68 -7.69 -26.45
CA ILE A 22 -14.06 -7.52 -25.14
C ILE A 22 -14.08 -8.89 -24.45
N PRO A 23 -12.92 -9.51 -24.17
CA PRO A 23 -12.89 -10.79 -23.49
C PRO A 23 -13.34 -10.63 -22.04
N SER A 24 -14.05 -11.63 -21.51
CA SER A 24 -14.40 -11.65 -20.09
C SER A 24 -13.15 -11.90 -19.24
N PRO A 25 -13.14 -11.46 -17.96
CA PRO A 25 -11.99 -11.67 -17.08
C PRO A 25 -11.54 -13.15 -16.97
N LYS A 26 -12.50 -14.09 -16.99
CA LYS A 26 -12.23 -15.54 -16.94
C LYS A 26 -11.50 -16.06 -18.18
N ASN A 27 -11.78 -15.47 -19.35
CA ASN A 27 -11.11 -15.86 -20.59
C ASN A 27 -9.70 -15.28 -20.67
N ILE A 28 -9.50 -14.08 -20.10
CA ILE A 28 -8.18 -13.46 -19.98
C ILE A 28 -7.29 -14.29 -19.05
N SER A 29 -7.77 -14.64 -17.85
CA SER A 29 -6.98 -15.42 -16.88
C SER A 29 -6.55 -16.78 -17.46
N LYS A 30 -7.48 -17.48 -18.12
CA LYS A 30 -7.18 -18.76 -18.77
C LYS A 30 -6.13 -18.62 -19.89
N ALA A 31 -6.19 -17.55 -20.67
CA ALA A 31 -5.20 -17.31 -21.73
C ALA A 31 -3.80 -17.01 -21.15
N VAL A 32 -3.71 -16.26 -20.05
CA VAL A 32 -2.44 -16.02 -19.34
C VAL A 32 -1.84 -17.32 -18.82
N GLU A 33 -2.65 -18.21 -18.25
CA GLU A 33 -2.23 -19.52 -17.76
C GLU A 33 -1.69 -20.42 -18.90
N GLU A 34 -2.27 -20.33 -20.09
CA GLU A 34 -1.83 -21.06 -21.29
C GLU A 34 -0.63 -20.39 -21.99
N SER A 35 0.12 -19.52 -21.29
CA SER A 35 1.30 -18.80 -21.79
C SER A 35 1.00 -17.84 -22.96
N ALA A 36 -0.24 -17.35 -23.09
CA ALA A 36 -0.53 -16.30 -24.05
C ALA A 36 0.01 -14.96 -23.55
N GLN A 37 0.77 -14.27 -24.41
CA GLN A 37 1.20 -12.90 -24.16
C GLN A 37 0.03 -11.94 -24.43
N ILE A 38 -0.27 -11.08 -23.46
CA ILE A 38 -1.33 -10.06 -23.57
C ILE A 38 -0.67 -8.70 -23.82
N ALA A 39 -1.17 -7.98 -24.82
CA ALA A 39 -0.78 -6.61 -25.09
C ALA A 39 -1.99 -5.68 -24.94
N VAL A 40 -1.78 -4.52 -24.31
CA VAL A 40 -2.78 -3.44 -24.22
C VAL A 40 -2.52 -2.46 -25.36
N LEU A 41 -3.55 -2.19 -26.17
CA LEU A 41 -3.51 -1.19 -27.22
C LEU A 41 -4.24 0.06 -26.74
N GLN A 42 -3.50 1.14 -26.50
CA GLN A 42 -4.08 2.45 -26.23
C GLN A 42 -3.96 3.32 -27.49
N GLN A 43 -5.08 3.77 -28.04
CA GLN A 43 -5.10 4.68 -29.17
C GLN A 43 -4.91 6.12 -28.67
N LEU A 44 -3.78 6.74 -29.00
CA LEU A 44 -3.49 8.14 -28.68
C LEU A 44 -3.45 8.96 -29.99
N GLY A 45 -4.57 9.60 -30.34
CA GLY A 45 -4.65 10.52 -31.48
C GLY A 45 -4.73 9.87 -32.87
N GLN A 46 -4.63 10.73 -33.91
CA GLN A 46 -4.59 10.33 -35.32
C GLN A 46 -3.16 9.98 -35.73
N GLY A 47 -2.66 8.87 -35.19
CA GLY A 47 -1.32 8.35 -35.48
C GLY A 47 -1.16 7.04 -34.74
N ALA A 48 -1.01 5.94 -35.48
CA ALA A 48 -0.84 4.62 -34.87
C ALA A 48 0.63 4.41 -34.53
N GLU A 49 1.09 5.02 -33.44
CA GLU A 49 2.32 4.59 -32.78
C GLU A 49 1.98 3.42 -31.84
N PHE A 50 2.55 2.26 -32.12
CA PHE A 50 2.29 1.04 -31.37
C PHE A 50 3.34 0.90 -30.28
N PHE A 51 2.94 1.04 -29.02
CA PHE A 51 3.80 0.76 -27.87
C PHE A 51 3.39 -0.56 -27.23
N THR A 52 4.34 -1.49 -27.08
CA THR A 52 4.15 -2.71 -26.31
C THR A 52 4.66 -2.49 -24.89
N ILE A 53 3.77 -2.62 -23.89
CA ILE A 53 4.18 -2.65 -22.48
C ILE A 53 4.60 -4.08 -22.16
N GLN A 54 5.90 -4.31 -22.06
CA GLN A 54 6.44 -5.57 -21.52
C GLN A 54 6.51 -5.44 -20.00
N VAL A 55 5.67 -6.18 -19.28
CA VAL A 55 5.76 -6.29 -17.83
C VAL A 55 6.74 -7.43 -17.51
N SER A 56 8.02 -7.10 -17.41
CA SER A 56 9.02 -7.99 -16.82
C SER A 56 9.19 -7.63 -15.36
N ILE A 57 9.18 -8.61 -14.46
CA ILE A 57 9.70 -8.42 -13.10
C ILE A 57 11.21 -8.22 -13.26
N PRO A 58 11.76 -7.02 -13.01
CA PRO A 58 13.19 -6.82 -13.19
C PRO A 58 13.94 -7.67 -12.17
N GLU A 59 14.95 -8.43 -12.62
CA GLU A 59 15.83 -9.22 -11.73
C GLU A 59 16.61 -8.32 -10.76
N THR A 60 16.79 -7.04 -11.12
CA THR A 60 17.53 -6.04 -10.33
C THR A 60 16.75 -4.73 -10.24
N ILE A 61 16.70 -4.19 -9.02
CA ILE A 61 16.09 -2.89 -8.74
C ILE A 61 17.03 -1.80 -9.29
N HIS A 62 16.48 -0.79 -9.96
CA HIS A 62 17.27 0.34 -10.46
C HIS A 62 18.07 1.01 -9.32
N PRO A 63 19.34 1.41 -9.54
CA PRO A 63 20.19 1.97 -8.48
C PRO A 63 19.52 3.13 -7.72
N ASP A 64 18.90 4.07 -8.41
CA ASP A 64 18.21 5.21 -7.77
C ASP A 64 17.06 4.78 -6.86
N MET A 65 16.32 3.74 -7.25
CA MET A 65 15.25 3.17 -6.44
C MET A 65 15.82 2.47 -5.20
N GLN A 66 16.95 1.77 -5.37
CA GLN A 66 17.63 1.12 -4.24
C GLN A 66 18.19 2.17 -3.26
N HIS A 67 18.74 3.27 -3.75
CA HIS A 67 19.15 4.40 -2.92
C HIS A 67 17.97 5.00 -2.15
N LEU A 68 16.82 5.21 -2.81
CA LEU A 68 15.63 5.74 -2.16
C LEU A 68 15.10 4.82 -1.05
N LEU A 69 14.99 3.51 -1.34
CA LEU A 69 14.54 2.51 -0.37
C LEU A 69 15.47 2.43 0.84
N ASN A 70 16.78 2.55 0.62
CA ASN A 70 17.75 2.57 1.71
C ASN A 70 17.64 3.84 2.55
N ASN A 71 17.43 5.01 1.92
CA ASN A 71 17.30 6.29 2.60
C ASN A 71 16.05 6.40 3.49
N TYR A 72 14.97 5.70 3.13
CA TYR A 72 13.69 5.73 3.83
C TYR A 72 13.28 4.36 4.38
N ASN A 73 14.25 3.52 4.72
CA ASN A 73 14.00 2.17 5.24
C ASN A 73 13.10 2.20 6.49
N ASP A 74 13.28 3.22 7.35
CA ASP A 74 12.49 3.47 8.54
C ASP A 74 10.98 3.63 8.28
N ILE A 75 10.58 4.15 7.11
CA ILE A 75 9.17 4.28 6.72
C ILE A 75 8.54 2.91 6.42
N PHE A 76 9.33 1.98 5.90
CA PHE A 76 8.88 0.64 5.51
C PHE A 76 9.11 -0.41 6.60
N ALA A 77 9.90 -0.07 7.63
CA ALA A 77 10.09 -0.91 8.81
C ALA A 77 8.80 -1.03 9.63
N GLU A 78 8.62 -2.17 10.28
CA GLU A 78 7.48 -2.37 11.18
C GLU A 78 7.52 -1.32 12.31
N PRO A 79 6.45 -0.50 12.46
CA PRO A 79 6.45 0.56 13.44
C PRO A 79 6.34 -0.05 14.83
N LYS A 80 7.43 0.04 15.60
CA LYS A 80 7.45 -0.48 16.97
C LYS A 80 6.67 0.42 17.93
N GLY A 81 6.58 1.71 17.64
CA GLY A 81 6.05 2.73 18.54
C GLY A 81 5.16 3.76 17.86
N LEU A 82 4.74 4.73 18.66
CA LEU A 82 4.05 5.91 18.13
C LEU A 82 5.03 6.72 17.27
N PRO A 83 4.56 7.33 16.16
CA PRO A 83 5.36 8.26 15.41
C PRO A 83 5.92 9.37 16.31
N PRO A 84 7.15 9.85 16.05
CA PRO A 84 7.72 10.95 16.81
C PRO A 84 6.82 12.18 16.70
N LEU A 85 6.77 12.96 17.79
CA LEU A 85 6.04 14.22 17.80
C LEU A 85 6.70 15.17 16.80
N ARG A 86 5.91 15.71 15.88
CA ARG A 86 6.41 16.68 14.90
C ARG A 86 6.19 18.09 15.43
N GLU A 87 7.27 18.83 15.60
CA GLU A 87 7.20 20.23 16.02
C GLU A 87 6.30 21.04 15.05
N GLY A 88 5.44 21.90 15.58
CA GLY A 88 4.50 22.70 14.79
C GLY A 88 3.26 21.96 14.25
N HIS A 89 3.22 20.63 14.31
CA HIS A 89 2.07 19.82 13.85
C HIS A 89 1.16 19.34 14.97
N ASN A 90 1.37 19.85 16.18
CA ASN A 90 0.46 19.60 17.29
C ASN A 90 -0.83 20.41 17.07
N HIS A 91 -1.88 19.72 16.60
CA HIS A 91 -3.20 20.31 16.47
C HIS A 91 -3.72 20.76 17.83
N LYS A 92 -4.05 22.05 17.97
CA LYS A 92 -4.71 22.60 19.15
C LYS A 92 -6.20 22.74 18.87
N ILE A 93 -7.03 22.21 19.75
CA ILE A 93 -8.48 22.46 19.72
C ILE A 93 -8.71 23.86 20.27
N GLN A 94 -9.00 24.82 19.39
CA GLN A 94 -9.29 26.19 19.80
C GLN A 94 -10.70 26.27 20.39
N LEU A 95 -10.78 26.56 21.69
CA LEU A 95 -12.05 26.78 22.37
C LEU A 95 -12.60 28.16 22.03
N LYS A 96 -13.93 28.27 21.95
CA LYS A 96 -14.58 29.59 21.90
C LYS A 96 -14.37 30.30 23.24
N GLY A 97 -14.29 31.63 23.26
CA GLY A 97 -13.88 32.45 24.41
C GLY A 97 -14.73 32.35 25.69
N SER A 98 -15.77 31.51 25.72
CA SER A 98 -16.63 31.26 26.88
C SER A 98 -17.06 29.79 26.98
N ALA A 99 -16.28 28.86 26.42
CA ALA A 99 -16.63 27.44 26.46
C ALA A 99 -16.40 26.89 27.89
N GLU A 100 -17.49 26.63 28.60
CA GLU A 100 -17.44 25.95 29.89
C GLU A 100 -17.16 24.45 29.71
N PRO A 101 -16.41 23.81 30.61
CA PRO A 101 -16.21 22.37 30.60
C PRO A 101 -17.53 21.63 30.76
N ILE A 102 -17.84 20.72 29.83
CA ILE A 102 -19.03 19.88 29.91
C ILE A 102 -18.64 18.55 30.56
N ASN A 103 -19.31 18.20 31.65
CA ASN A 103 -19.22 16.87 32.26
C ASN A 103 -20.49 16.07 31.94
N ILE A 104 -20.37 15.08 31.04
CA ILE A 104 -21.47 14.19 30.66
C ILE A 104 -21.26 12.83 31.33
N ARG A 105 -22.31 12.28 31.93
CA ARG A 105 -22.29 10.93 32.50
C ARG A 105 -21.95 9.90 31.40
N PRO A 106 -21.01 8.96 31.63
CA PRO A 106 -20.72 7.90 30.67
C PRO A 106 -21.97 7.10 30.29
N TYR A 107 -22.10 6.76 29.01
CA TYR A 107 -23.18 5.90 28.52
C TYR A 107 -23.05 4.48 29.10
N LYS A 108 -24.19 3.85 29.39
CA LYS A 108 -24.23 2.44 29.76
C LYS A 108 -24.04 1.59 28.50
N CYS A 109 -22.92 0.88 28.45
CA CYS A 109 -22.58 -0.02 27.36
C CYS A 109 -22.96 -1.47 27.73
N PRO A 110 -23.63 -2.24 26.86
CA PRO A 110 -23.83 -3.67 27.05
C PRO A 110 -22.50 -4.42 27.26
N MET A 111 -22.51 -5.48 28.09
CA MET A 111 -21.31 -6.25 28.46
C MET A 111 -20.44 -6.64 27.25
N LEU A 112 -21.04 -7.21 26.20
CA LEU A 112 -20.30 -7.62 25.01
C LEU A 112 -19.54 -6.47 24.31
N GLN A 113 -20.11 -5.26 24.29
CA GLN A 113 -19.46 -4.10 23.71
C GLN A 113 -18.36 -3.57 24.63
N LYS A 114 -18.59 -3.60 25.94
CA LYS A 114 -17.58 -3.25 26.95
C LYS A 114 -16.35 -4.15 26.82
N ASP A 115 -16.54 -5.46 26.69
CA ASP A 115 -15.44 -6.44 26.57
C ASP A 115 -14.61 -6.19 25.30
N VAL A 116 -15.28 -5.91 24.16
CA VAL A 116 -14.59 -5.58 22.90
C VAL A 116 -13.81 -4.27 23.02
N ILE A 117 -14.42 -3.22 23.59
CA ILE A 117 -13.77 -1.92 23.79
C ILE A 117 -12.57 -2.07 24.74
N GLU A 118 -12.74 -2.81 25.84
CA GLU A 118 -11.67 -3.07 26.80
C GLU A 118 -10.54 -3.85 26.15
N THR A 119 -10.83 -4.88 25.36
CA THR A 119 -9.83 -5.65 24.61
C THR A 119 -9.05 -4.76 23.63
N ILE A 120 -9.73 -3.94 22.82
CA ILE A 120 -9.08 -3.02 21.88
C ILE A 120 -8.21 -1.98 22.62
N SER A 121 -8.72 -1.47 23.75
CA SER A 121 -8.00 -0.50 24.58
C SER A 121 -6.76 -1.12 25.23
N TRP A 122 -6.88 -2.36 25.73
CA TRP A 122 -5.77 -3.09 26.33
C TRP A 122 -4.67 -3.38 25.30
N CYS A 123 -5.03 -3.84 24.10
CA CYS A 123 -4.06 -4.04 23.01
C CYS A 123 -3.30 -2.75 22.67
N ARG A 124 -3.97 -1.58 22.73
CA ARG A 124 -3.33 -0.28 22.49
C ARG A 124 -2.41 0.16 23.65
N ASN A 125 -2.80 -0.09 24.90
CA ASN A 125 -2.01 0.30 26.07
C ASN A 125 -0.84 -0.66 26.35
N TYR A 126 -1.00 -1.96 26.09
CA TYR A 126 0.06 -2.95 26.24
C TYR A 126 1.26 -2.65 25.34
N LEU A 127 1.01 -2.30 24.07
CA LEU A 127 2.05 -1.84 23.13
C LEU A 127 2.71 -0.52 23.57
N ARG A 128 1.96 0.35 24.27
CA ARG A 128 2.49 1.61 24.81
C ARG A 128 3.42 1.36 26.01
N ILE A 129 3.06 0.46 26.92
CA ILE A 129 3.88 0.16 28.12
C ILE A 129 5.20 -0.51 27.72
N GLU A 130 5.21 -1.44 26.77
CA GLU A 130 6.46 -2.07 26.32
C GLU A 130 7.41 -1.05 25.65
N GLN A 131 6.86 -0.09 24.89
CA GLN A 131 7.64 1.01 24.31
C GLN A 131 8.29 1.91 25.38
N TYR A 132 7.56 2.24 26.46
CA TYR A 132 8.12 3.03 27.57
C TYR A 132 9.14 2.23 28.39
N ALA A 133 8.92 0.93 28.60
CA ALA A 133 9.85 0.07 29.32
C ALA A 133 11.20 -0.09 28.59
N ILE A 134 11.19 -0.22 27.25
CA ILE A 134 12.40 -0.27 26.43
C ILE A 134 13.14 1.08 26.44
N ALA A 135 12.41 2.20 26.36
CA ALA A 135 13.01 3.53 26.44
C ALA A 135 13.65 3.81 27.81
N GLN A 136 13.06 3.31 28.90
CA GLN A 136 13.58 3.46 30.27
C GLN A 136 14.76 2.52 30.55
N ALA A 137 14.88 1.39 29.85
CA ALA A 137 16.01 0.45 29.94
C ALA A 137 17.25 0.89 29.13
N LEU A 138 17.09 1.78 28.15
CA LEU A 138 18.18 2.28 27.29
C LEU A 138 18.74 3.65 27.69
N MET A 139 18.18 4.30 28.72
CA MET A 139 18.73 5.54 29.26
C MET A 139 19.50 5.25 30.57
N PRO A 140 20.81 5.57 30.67
CA PRO A 140 21.54 5.41 31.91
C PRO A 140 20.94 6.33 32.96
N HIS A 141 20.72 5.75 34.15
CA HIS A 141 20.15 6.38 35.33
C HIS A 141 20.95 7.66 35.69
N GLN A 142 20.52 8.82 35.18
CA GLN A 142 20.94 10.11 35.71
C GLN A 142 20.12 10.33 36.97
N SER A 143 20.71 9.94 38.10
CA SER A 143 20.26 10.29 39.43
C SER A 143 20.18 11.80 39.54
N PHE A 144 18.98 12.35 39.71
CA PHE A 144 18.83 13.71 40.19
C PHE A 144 17.82 13.70 41.35
N TRP A 145 18.34 14.17 42.48
CA TRP A 145 17.63 14.56 43.69
C TRP A 145 16.59 15.64 43.40
#